data_AF-L8GMG6-F1
#
_entry.id   AF-L8GMG6-F1
#
_cell.length_a   1.000
_cell.length_b   1.000
_cell.length_c   1.000
_cell.angle_alpha   90.00
_cell.angle_beta   90.00
_cell.angle_gamma   90.00
#
_symmetry.space_group_name_H-M   'P 1'
#
loop_
_entity.id
_entity.type
_entity.pdbx_description
1 polymer ?
#
loop_
_entity_poly.entity_id
_entity_poly.type
_entity_poly.pdbx_seq_one_letter_code
_entity_poly.pdbx_strand_id
1 'polypeptide(L)'
;VCGVSSRLTVFLFCATGGVYRASACGTSIDHCVLAVGYNLTANPPYWIIRNSWGTSWGLEGYMHLEFGTDACAVAEMTTSAII
;
A
#
# COMPACT_ATOMS: atom_id res chain seq x y z
N VAL A 1 -12.48 8.00 -1.99
CA VAL A 1 -11.20 8.37 -2.62
C VAL A 1 -10.11 8.11 -1.62
N CYS A 2 -9.44 6.96 -1.73
CA CYS A 2 -8.31 6.65 -0.89
C CYS A 2 -7.08 7.19 -1.66
N GLY A 3 -6.20 7.96 -1.03
CA GLY A 3 -5.03 8.64 -1.63
C GLY A 3 -3.74 8.22 -0.91
N VAL A 4 -2.74 7.69 -1.62
CA VAL A 4 -1.37 7.56 -1.11
C VAL A 4 -0.63 8.75 -1.74
N SER A 5 -0.62 9.86 -1.00
CA SER A 5 0.10 11.07 -1.42
C SER A 5 0.86 11.64 -0.24
N SER A 6 2.11 11.95 -0.52
CA SER A 6 3.23 12.17 0.38
C SER A 6 3.43 13.64 0.78
N ARG A 7 2.36 14.39 1.06
CA ARG A 7 2.48 15.73 1.65
C ARG A 7 1.34 16.04 2.62
N LEU A 8 1.71 16.11 3.89
CA LEU A 8 1.12 16.89 4.99
C LEU A 8 -0.38 16.76 5.31
N THR A 9 -1.10 15.83 4.71
CA THR A 9 -2.43 15.46 5.18
C THR A 9 -2.48 13.94 5.26
N VAL A 10 -2.17 13.48 6.47
CA VAL A 10 -2.67 12.26 7.12
C VAL A 10 -3.56 11.43 6.21
N PHE A 11 -3.20 10.15 6.04
CA PHE A 11 -4.06 9.07 5.56
C PHE A 11 -5.41 9.10 6.30
N LEU A 12 -6.31 9.95 5.85
CA LEU A 12 -7.64 10.06 6.40
C LEU A 12 -8.53 9.28 5.46
N PHE A 13 -8.82 8.05 5.89
CA PHE A 13 -9.76 7.09 5.36
C PHE A 13 -9.27 6.18 4.21
N CYS A 14 -9.03 4.93 4.58
CA CYS A 14 -9.63 3.83 3.82
C CYS A 14 -10.01 2.69 4.79
N ALA A 15 -11.05 2.96 5.59
CA ALA A 15 -11.78 1.95 6.37
C ALA A 15 -12.70 1.10 5.47
N THR A 16 -12.34 0.89 4.20
CA THR A 16 -13.16 0.18 3.22
C THR A 16 -12.27 -0.84 2.56
N GLY A 17 -12.46 -2.12 2.92
CA GLY A 17 -11.72 -3.21 2.31
C GLY A 17 -11.76 -3.15 0.79
N GLY A 18 -10.64 -3.49 0.15
CA GLY A 18 -10.48 -3.39 -1.30
C GLY A 18 -9.02 -3.28 -1.69
N VAL A 19 -8.77 -3.29 -3.01
CA VAL A 19 -7.44 -3.14 -3.60
C VAL A 19 -7.23 -1.70 -4.03
N TYR A 20 -6.16 -1.11 -3.50
CA TYR A 20 -5.73 0.26 -3.78
C TYR A 20 -5.02 0.34 -5.13
N ARG A 21 -5.50 1.18 -6.05
CA ARG A 21 -5.04 1.20 -7.46
C ARG A 21 -3.99 2.26 -7.74
N ALA A 22 -3.16 2.03 -8.77
CA ALA A 22 -2.13 2.98 -9.21
C ALA A 22 -2.70 4.36 -9.56
N SER A 23 -3.92 4.42 -10.10
CA SER A 23 -4.61 5.67 -10.45
C SER A 23 -4.88 6.59 -9.25
N ALA A 24 -4.75 6.07 -8.03
CA ALA A 24 -4.99 6.82 -6.81
C ALA A 24 -3.70 7.28 -6.11
N CYS A 25 -2.54 6.86 -6.63
CA CYS A 25 -1.23 7.17 -6.07
C CYS A 25 -0.67 8.50 -6.59
N GLY A 26 0.09 9.20 -5.74
CA GLY A 26 1.04 10.24 -6.16
C GLY A 26 2.40 9.66 -6.58
N THR A 27 3.30 10.53 -7.06
CA THR A 27 4.64 10.15 -7.54
C THR A 27 5.77 10.40 -6.54
N SER A 28 5.48 10.92 -5.35
CA SER A 28 6.48 11.23 -4.34
C SER A 28 6.44 10.19 -3.21
N ILE A 29 7.62 9.73 -2.80
CA ILE A 29 7.80 8.68 -1.79
C ILE A 29 8.25 9.35 -0.48
N ASP A 30 7.50 9.16 0.60
CA ASP A 30 7.84 9.69 1.94
C ASP A 30 7.59 8.72 3.09
N HIS A 31 7.02 7.54 2.82
CA HIS A 31 6.63 6.58 3.84
C HIS A 31 7.09 5.17 3.48
N CYS A 32 7.81 4.53 4.41
CA CYS A 32 8.26 3.16 4.26
C CYS A 32 7.23 2.20 4.85
N VAL A 33 6.90 1.16 4.09
CA VAL A 33 5.99 0.08 4.48
C VAL A 33 6.63 -1.27 4.17
N LEU A 34 6.04 -2.35 4.68
CA LEU A 34 6.56 -3.70 4.44
C LEU A 34 5.59 -4.50 3.57
N ALA A 35 6.06 -4.97 2.42
CA ALA A 35 5.35 -6.00 1.66
C ALA A 35 5.52 -7.36 2.37
N VAL A 36 4.41 -7.96 2.77
CA VAL A 36 4.40 -9.24 3.52
C VAL A 36 3.83 -10.41 2.72
N GLY A 37 3.27 -10.14 1.54
CA GLY A 37 2.72 -11.16 0.67
C GLY A 37 2.03 -10.56 -0.55
N TYR A 38 1.41 -11.43 -1.34
CA TYR A 38 0.64 -11.05 -2.52
C TYR A 38 -0.41 -12.12 -2.82
N ASN A 39 -1.43 -11.75 -3.59
CA ASN A 39 -2.44 -12.65 -4.10
C ASN A 39 -2.65 -12.42 -5.61
N LEU A 40 -2.11 -13.31 -6.42
CA LEU A 40 -2.25 -13.26 -7.89
C LEU A 40 -3.56 -13.86 -8.40
N THR A 41 -4.25 -14.65 -7.58
CA THR A 41 -5.52 -15.30 -7.94
C THR A 41 -6.74 -14.41 -7.70
N ALA A 42 -6.56 -13.32 -6.96
CA ALA A 42 -7.59 -12.32 -6.76
C ALA A 42 -7.86 -11.50 -8.03
N ASN A 43 -9.07 -10.95 -8.14
CA ASN A 43 -9.45 -10.05 -9.22
C ASN A 43 -9.90 -8.70 -8.63
N PRO A 44 -9.06 -7.65 -8.66
CA PRO A 44 -7.71 -7.59 -9.25
C PRO A 44 -6.63 -8.22 -8.35
N PRO A 45 -5.47 -8.63 -8.90
CA PRO A 45 -4.35 -9.14 -8.12
C PRO A 45 -3.73 -8.02 -7.26
N TYR A 46 -3.22 -8.37 -6.08
CA TYR A 46 -2.74 -7.37 -5.12
C TYR A 46 -1.54 -7.82 -4.26
N TRP A 47 -0.75 -6.86 -3.82
CA TRP A 47 0.22 -6.95 -2.72
C TRP A 47 -0.48 -6.78 -1.38
N ILE A 48 0.00 -7.48 -0.36
CA ILE A 48 -0.38 -7.30 1.04
C ILE A 48 0.71 -6.47 1.70
N ILE A 49 0.36 -5.26 2.09
CA ILE A 49 1.28 -4.29 2.68
C ILE A 49 0.93 -4.12 4.16
N ARG A 50 1.92 -4.31 5.02
CA ARG A 50 1.83 -4.03 6.46
C ARG A 50 2.25 -2.59 6.72
N ASN A 51 1.43 -1.87 7.48
CA ASN A 51 1.69 -0.51 7.93
C ASN A 51 2.10 -0.48 9.41
N SER A 52 2.54 0.69 9.89
CA SER A 52 3.06 0.93 11.23
C SER A 52 2.18 1.85 12.09
N TRP A 53 0.93 2.11 11.69
CA TRP A 53 0.00 3.02 12.38
C TRP A 53 -1.00 2.32 13.32
N GLY A 54 -0.73 1.07 13.70
CA GLY A 54 -1.60 0.28 14.56
C GLY A 54 -2.75 -0.40 13.82
N THR A 55 -3.48 -1.24 14.54
CA THR A 55 -4.51 -2.13 13.98
C THR A 55 -5.83 -1.40 13.68
N SER A 56 -6.03 -0.20 14.21
CA SER A 56 -7.21 0.62 13.92
C SER A 56 -7.19 1.24 12.52
N TRP A 57 -6.06 1.17 11.82
CA TRP A 57 -5.90 1.70 10.48
C TRP A 57 -6.08 0.61 9.41
N GLY A 58 -6.78 0.93 8.32
CA GLY A 58 -6.92 0.04 7.17
C GLY A 58 -7.61 -1.29 7.49
N LEU A 59 -7.05 -2.38 6.98
CA LEU A 59 -7.46 -3.76 7.24
C LEU A 59 -6.62 -4.33 8.39
N GLU A 60 -6.98 -4.00 9.63
CA GLU A 60 -6.24 -4.47 10.83
C GLU A 60 -4.74 -4.10 10.81
N GLY A 61 -4.40 -2.93 10.27
CA GLY A 61 -3.03 -2.46 10.09
C GLY A 61 -2.42 -2.79 8.72
N TYR A 62 -3.18 -3.39 7.82
CA TYR A 62 -2.75 -3.77 6.47
C TYR A 62 -3.50 -3.00 5.39
N MET A 63 -2.98 -3.04 4.17
CA MET A 63 -3.67 -2.62 2.96
C MET A 63 -3.37 -3.58 1.80
N HIS A 64 -4.30 -3.64 0.86
CA HIS A 64 -4.05 -4.31 -0.42
C HIS A 64 -3.72 -3.27 -1.49
N LEU A 65 -2.65 -3.48 -2.23
CA LEU A 65 -2.15 -2.58 -3.27
C LEU A 65 -2.12 -3.31 -4.61
N GLU A 66 -2.56 -2.68 -5.68
CA GLU A 66 -2.63 -3.27 -7.01
C GLU A 66 -1.28 -3.86 -7.45
N PHE A 67 -1.32 -5.10 -7.92
CA PHE A 67 -0.14 -5.82 -8.36
C PHE A 67 0.13 -5.56 -9.84
N GLY A 68 1.41 -5.40 -10.20
CA GLY A 68 1.86 -5.36 -11.60
C GLY A 68 1.81 -3.99 -12.29
N THR A 69 1.40 -2.93 -11.58
CA THR A 69 1.28 -1.57 -12.14
C THR A 69 2.23 -0.56 -11.50
N ASP A 70 3.19 -1.02 -10.70
CA ASP A 70 4.03 -0.18 -9.82
C ASP A 70 3.20 0.88 -9.07
N ALA A 71 2.08 0.44 -8.50
CA ALA A 71 1.20 1.34 -7.78
C ALA A 71 1.97 2.01 -6.65
N CYS A 72 1.93 3.34 -6.61
CA CYS A 72 2.53 4.16 -5.55
C CYS A 72 4.06 4.02 -5.46
N ALA A 73 4.72 3.73 -6.58
CA ALA A 73 6.17 3.55 -6.64
C ALA A 73 6.69 2.49 -5.65
N VAL A 74 5.86 1.47 -5.39
CA VAL A 74 6.16 0.41 -4.41
C VAL A 74 7.39 -0.40 -4.79
N ALA A 75 7.78 -0.42 -6.07
CA ALA A 75 8.96 -1.11 -6.55
C ALA A 75 10.24 -0.22 -6.64
N GLU A 76 10.14 1.09 -6.43
CA GLU A 76 11.27 2.02 -6.65
C GLU A 76 12.33 1.99 -5.54
N MET A 77 11.92 1.80 -4.28
CA MET A 77 12.81 1.82 -3.11
C MET A 77 12.72 0.54 -2.27
N THR A 78 12.78 -0.62 -2.94
CA THR A 78 12.69 -1.92 -2.28
C THR A 78 14.02 -2.34 -1.66
N THR A 79 13.97 -2.83 -0.41
CA THR A 79 15.12 -3.43 0.26
C THR A 79 14.71 -4.73 0.94
N SER A 80 15.66 -5.67 1.05
CA SER A 80 15.50 -6.93 1.77
C SER A 80 16.79 -7.23 2.54
N ALA A 81 16.68 -8.01 3.62
CA ALA A 81 17.82 -8.44 4.42
C ALA A 81 17.91 -9.96 4.41
N ILE A 82 19.14 -10.48 4.30
CA ILE A 82 19.48 -11.89 4.49
C ILE A 82 20.39 -11.95 5.72
N ILE A 83 20.08 -12.85 6.65
CA ILE A 83 20.87 -13.08 7.88
C ILE A 83 21.79 -14.27 7.66
#